data_AF-A0A6G8ZG74-F1
#
_entry.id   AF-A0A6G8ZG74-F1
#
_cell.length_a   1.000
_cell.length_b   1.000
_cell.length_c   1.000
_cell.angle_alpha   90.00
_cell.angle_beta   90.00
_cell.angle_gamma   90.00
#
_symmetry.space_group_name_H-M   'P 1'
#
loop_
_entity.id
_entity.type
_entity.pdbx_description
1 polymer ?
#
loop_
_entity_poly.entity_id
_entity_poly.type
_entity_poly.pdbx_seq_one_letter_code
_entity_poly.pdbx_strand_id
1 'polypeptide(L)' 'MKLRYAWRARTDIEGLHEYIAQQDKRAASVVVRRIRSVSQLLARHPGLGRATDIAGVRMFPIVPFPY' A
#
# COMPACT_ATOMS: atom_id res chain seq x y z
N MET A 1 9.42 -14.12 -0.73
CA MET A 1 10.58 -13.19 -0.86
C MET A 1 10.66 -12.26 0.35
N LYS A 2 11.82 -11.64 0.62
CA LYS A 2 11.96 -10.63 1.68
C LYS A 2 11.33 -9.30 1.23
N LEU A 3 10.25 -8.86 1.88
CA LEU A 3 9.61 -7.57 1.63
C LEU A 3 10.48 -6.42 2.14
N ARG A 4 10.64 -5.37 1.33
CA ARG A 4 11.32 -4.13 1.70
C ARG A 4 10.51 -2.95 1.17
N TYR A 5 10.47 -1.87 1.94
CA TYR A 5 9.89 -0.60 1.50
C TYR A 5 11.02 0.34 1.09
N ALA A 6 10.83 1.06 -0.02
CA ALA A 6 11.66 2.21 -0.32
C ALA A 6 11.43 3.31 0.73
N TRP A 7 12.42 4.17 0.95
CA TRP A 7 12.28 5.28 1.90
C TRP A 7 11.08 6.18 1.54
N ARG A 8 10.95 6.55 0.25
CA ARG A 8 9.80 7.30 -0.26
C ARG A 8 8.47 6.64 0.07
N ALA A 9 8.35 5.33 -0.15
CA ALA A 9 7.12 4.59 0.17
C ALA A 9 6.76 4.65 1.67
N ARG A 10 7.76 4.75 2.56
CA ARG A 10 7.48 4.91 4.00
C ARG A 10 6.92 6.30 4.29
N THR A 11 7.52 7.35 3.71
CA THR A 11 7.03 8.73 3.80
C THR A 11 5.63 8.87 3.22
N ASP A 12 5.33 8.22 2.09
CA ASP A 12 4.00 8.26 1.48
C ASP A 12 2.93 7.64 2.39
N ILE A 13 3.24 6.51 3.04
CA ILE A 13 2.32 5.86 3.99
C ILE A 13 2.08 6.74 5.22
N GLU A 14 3.11 7.41 5.71
CA GLU A 14 3.02 8.33 6.84
C GLU A 14 2.17 9.56 6.49
N GLY A 15 2.44 10.19 5.35
CA GLY A 15 1.65 11.34 4.87
C GLY A 15 0.18 10.99 4.61
N LEU A 16 -0.11 9.80 4.04
CA LEU A 16 -1.49 9.31 3.89
C LEU A 16 -2.18 9.13 5.24
N HIS A 17 -1.48 8.55 6.22
CA HIS A 17 -2.02 8.37 7.56
C HIS A 17 -2.34 9.72 8.20
N GLU A 18 -1.39 10.66 8.20
CA GLU A 18 -1.56 12.00 8.77
C GLU A 18 -2.72 12.75 8.14
N TYR A 19 -2.83 12.72 6.80
CA TYR A 19 -3.91 13.38 6.08
C TYR A 19 -5.29 12.86 6.50
N ILE A 20 -5.48 11.54 6.48
CA ILE A 20 -6.77 10.93 6.84
C ILE A 20 -7.06 11.11 8.34
N ALA A 21 -6.04 11.04 9.19
CA ALA A 21 -6.18 11.16 10.64
C ALA A 21 -6.66 12.55 11.10
N GLN A 22 -6.55 13.58 10.25
CA GLN A 22 -7.15 14.89 10.49
C GLN A 22 -8.68 14.81 10.55
N GLN A 23 -9.30 13.88 9.83
CA GLN A 23 -10.75 13.69 9.78
C GLN A 23 -11.19 12.46 10.59
N ASP A 24 -10.53 11.32 10.40
CA ASP A 24 -10.85 10.06 11.08
C ASP A 24 -9.59 9.21 11.31
N LYS A 25 -9.13 9.16 12.56
CA LYS A 25 -7.96 8.37 12.99
C LYS A 25 -8.16 6.86 12.80
N ARG A 26 -9.40 6.37 12.94
CA ARG A 26 -9.73 4.96 12.74
C ARG A 26 -9.64 4.62 11.26
N ALA A 27 -10.17 5.46 10.38
CA ALA A 27 -10.04 5.31 8.94
C ALA A 27 -8.56 5.29 8.51
N ALA A 28 -7.74 6.21 9.03
CA ALA A 28 -6.30 6.26 8.75
C ALA A 28 -5.60 4.93 9.11
N SER A 29 -5.92 4.39 10.30
CA SER A 29 -5.39 3.09 10.76
C SER A 29 -5.82 1.93 9.87
N VAL A 30 -7.07 1.93 9.38
CA VAL A 30 -7.60 0.91 8.47
C VAL A 30 -6.83 0.92 7.14
N VAL A 31 -6.56 2.09 6.57
CA VAL A 31 -5.80 2.23 5.32
C VAL A 31 -4.38 1.68 5.46
N VAL A 32 -3.65 2.08 6.51
CA VAL A 32 -2.28 1.58 6.75
C VAL A 32 -2.27 0.06 6.95
N ARG A 33 -3.23 -0.47 7.71
CA ARG A 33 -3.36 -1.93 7.90
C ARG A 33 -3.62 -2.64 6.57
N ARG A 34 -4.45 -2.07 5.70
CA ARG A 34 -4.74 -2.63 4.37
C ARG A 34 -3.49 -2.65 3.49
N ILE A 35 -2.72 -1.57 3.45
CA ILE A 35 -1.44 -1.50 2.74
C ILE A 35 -0.50 -2.60 3.23
N ARG A 36 -0.38 -2.76 4.55
CA ARG A 36 0.47 -3.81 5.13
C ARG A 36 0.04 -5.22 4.71
N SER A 37 -1.27 -5.52 4.77
CA SER A 37 -1.81 -6.83 4.39
C SER A 37 -1.61 -7.14 2.91
N VAL A 38 -1.81 -6.16 2.03
CA VAL A 38 -1.57 -6.33 0.59
C VAL A 38 -0.10 -6.53 0.29
N SER A 39 0.80 -5.75 0.90
CA SER A 39 2.25 -5.94 0.73
C SER A 39 2.73 -7.33 1.18
N GLN A 40 2.14 -7.87 2.25
CA GLN A 40 2.39 -9.25 2.69
C GLN A 40 1.89 -10.29 1.68
N LEU A 41 0.73 -10.05 1.06
CA LEU A 41 0.22 -10.90 -0.01
C LEU A 41 1.15 -10.90 -1.23
N LEU A 42 1.61 -9.72 -1.67
CA LEU A 42 2.55 -9.57 -2.78
C LEU A 42 3.90 -10.23 -2.49
N ALA A 43 4.36 -10.21 -1.25
CA ALA A 43 5.60 -10.90 -0.86
C ALA A 43 5.51 -12.44 -1.00
N ARG A 44 4.29 -13.00 -0.88
CA ARG A 44 4.00 -14.43 -1.11
C ARG A 44 3.73 -14.74 -2.58
N HIS A 45 3.06 -13.83 -3.29
CA HIS A 45 2.71 -14.00 -4.70
C HIS A 45 3.12 -12.75 -5.51
N PRO A 46 4.40 -12.61 -5.89
CA PRO A 46 4.91 -11.41 -6.56
C PRO A 46 4.24 -11.12 -7.92
N GLY A 47 3.67 -12.15 -8.55
CA GLY A 47 2.99 -12.05 -9.84
C GLY A 47 1.56 -11.47 -9.81
N LEU A 48 1.00 -11.18 -8.63
CA LEU A 48 -0.40 -10.71 -8.51
C LEU A 48 -0.61 -9.28 -9.01
N GLY A 49 0.43 -8.44 -9.04
CA GLY A 49 0.31 -7.09 -9.58
C GLY A 49 0.22 -7.08 -11.10
N ARG A 50 -0.58 -6.18 -11.67
CA ARG A 50 -0.64 -5.91 -13.11
C ARG A 50 0.69 -5.32 -13.57
N ALA A 51 1.26 -5.86 -14.65
CA ALA A 51 2.45 -5.27 -15.27
C ALA A 51 2.16 -3.87 -15.79
N THR A 52 3.11 -2.96 -15.60
CA THR A 52 3.07 -1.62 -16.18
C THR A 52 3.98 -1.54 -17.41
N ASP A 53 4.01 -0.38 -18.06
CA ASP A 53 4.93 -0.03 -19.15
C ASP A 53 6.40 0.11 -18.66
N ILE A 54 6.60 0.38 -17.37
CA ILE A 54 7.92 0.41 -16.75
C ILE A 54 8.41 -1.01 -16.44
N ALA A 55 9.54 -1.39 -17.02
CA ALA A 55 10.15 -2.71 -16.83
C ALA A 55 10.42 -3.01 -15.35
N GLY A 56 9.97 -4.19 -14.89
CA GLY A 56 10.12 -4.62 -13.50
C GLY A 56 9.15 -3.99 -12.51
N VAL A 57 8.27 -3.09 -12.95
CA VAL A 57 7.25 -2.47 -12.10
C VAL A 57 5.91 -3.16 -12.29
N ARG A 58 5.21 -3.36 -11.17
CA ARG A 58 3.87 -3.92 -11.13
C ARG A 58 2.99 -3.06 -10.22
N MET A 59 1.74 -2.88 -10.61
CA MET A 59 0.73 -2.15 -9.86
C MET A 59 -0.27 -3.12 -9.25
N PHE A 60 -0.61 -2.92 -7.98
CA PHE A 60 -1.71 -3.64 -7.33
C PHE A 60 -2.65 -2.62 -6.69
N PRO A 61 -3.92 -2.51 -7.15
CA PRO A 61 -4.85 -1.54 -6.60
C PRO A 61 -5.24 -1.90 -5.16
N ILE A 62 -5.21 -0.91 -4.28
CA ILE A 62 -5.73 -1.03 -2.92
C ILE A 62 -6.96 -0.15 -2.87
N VAL A 63 -8.13 -0.76 -2.76
CA VAL A 63 -9.41 -0.05 -2.60
C VAL A 63 -9.73 -0.05 -1.10
N PRO A 64 -9.49 1.07 -0.38
CA PRO A 64 -9.72 1.13 1.06
C PRO A 64 -11.21 1.20 1.42
N PHE A 65 -12.06 1.68 0.52
CA PHE A 65 -13.48 1.87 0.74
C PHE A 65 -14.27 1.46 -0.52
N PRO A 66 -15.33 0.66 -0.40
CA PRO A 66 -16.21 0.38 -1.51
C PRO A 66 -17.07 1.62 -1.78
N TYR A 67 -16.81 2.30 -2.90
CA TYR A 67 -17.73 3.24 -3.50
C TYR A 67 -17.93 2.80 -4.96
#